data_AF-A0A929M986-F1
#
_entry.id   AF-A0A929M986-F1
#
_cell.length_a   1.000
_cell.length_b   1.000
_cell.length_c   1.000
_cell.angle_alpha   90.00
_cell.angle_beta   90.00
_cell.angle_gamma   90.00
#
_symmetry.space_group_name_H-M   'P 1'
#
loop_
_entity.id
_entity.type
_entity.pdbx_description
1 polymer ?
#
loop_
_entity_poly.entity_id
_entity_poly.type
_entity_poly.pdbx_seq_one_letter_code
_entity_poly.pdbx_strand_id
1 'polypeptide(L)'
;VSISTGSGDDTINIDKGAVLKAATINTGDGNDNVKLNGELQDTPDYWHSTSSIDLGSGDDTLHIGKDAIMGSGTTIKGGAGTDTLDIAGNIDFSKVAGFEKLTLGGSENNVTLNLTINDVLNITRGNLNNTLRIDGENGDQVDMSAFSKGGVNSEGYREFSATSNGATFTIEIKDEIVLHS
;
A
#
# COMPACT_ATOMS: atom_id res chain seq x y z
N VAL A 1 -0.88 17.18 -13.96
CA VAL A 1 -2.28 17.44 -13.51
C VAL A 1 -2.26 17.62 -12.00
N SER A 2 -3.11 18.45 -11.40
CA SER A 2 -3.22 18.52 -9.93
C SER A 2 -4.66 18.34 -9.52
N ILE A 3 -4.91 17.40 -8.62
CA ILE A 3 -6.21 17.09 -8.03
C ILE A 3 -6.07 17.28 -6.53
N SER A 4 -6.91 18.15 -5.95
CA SER A 4 -7.00 18.35 -4.51
C SER A 4 -8.46 18.44 -4.11
N THR A 5 -8.88 17.64 -3.12
CA THR A 5 -10.30 17.52 -2.74
C THR A 5 -10.63 18.26 -1.45
N GLY A 6 -9.67 18.36 -0.52
CA GLY A 6 -9.68 19.36 0.54
C GLY A 6 -10.05 18.76 1.89
N SER A 7 -11.27 19.00 2.36
CA SER A 7 -11.75 18.47 3.64
C SER A 7 -13.04 17.69 3.42
N GLY A 8 -13.25 16.65 4.21
CA GLY A 8 -14.36 15.71 4.11
C GLY A 8 -13.93 14.39 3.47
N ASP A 9 -14.78 13.38 3.58
CA ASP A 9 -14.49 12.05 3.01
C ASP A 9 -14.69 12.08 1.49
N ASP A 10 -13.59 11.99 0.74
CA ASP A 10 -13.58 12.12 -0.71
C ASP A 10 -13.43 10.78 -1.44
N THR A 11 -13.76 10.78 -2.73
CA THR A 11 -13.57 9.62 -3.59
C THR A 11 -13.02 10.03 -4.95
N ILE A 12 -11.91 9.40 -5.36
CA ILE A 12 -11.28 9.60 -6.67
C ILE A 12 -11.20 8.26 -7.39
N ASN A 13 -11.72 8.21 -8.61
CA ASN A 13 -11.60 7.04 -9.49
C ASN A 13 -10.79 7.40 -10.74
N ILE A 14 -9.68 6.68 -10.93
CA ILE A 14 -8.85 6.74 -12.13
C ILE A 14 -9.10 5.45 -12.89
N ASP A 15 -10.12 5.46 -13.72
CA ASP A 15 -10.58 4.27 -14.42
C ASP A 15 -9.60 3.80 -15.50
N LYS A 16 -9.74 2.52 -15.87
CA LYS A 16 -8.96 1.92 -16.95
C LYS A 16 -9.08 2.75 -18.24
N GLY A 17 -7.94 3.07 -18.84
CA GLY A 17 -7.84 3.93 -20.03
C GLY A 17 -7.62 5.41 -19.73
N ALA A 18 -7.76 5.86 -18.48
CA ALA A 18 -7.29 7.18 -18.07
C ALA A 18 -5.76 7.19 -18.00
N VAL A 19 -5.14 8.25 -18.52
CA VAL A 19 -3.69 8.46 -18.44
C VAL A 19 -3.42 9.85 -17.87
N LEU A 20 -2.89 9.90 -16.65
CA LEU A 20 -2.44 11.12 -16.01
C LEU A 20 -0.91 11.16 -16.00
N LYS A 21 -0.33 12.25 -16.51
CA LYS A 21 1.13 12.46 -16.55
C LYS A 21 1.52 13.55 -15.56
N ALA A 22 2.58 13.30 -14.78
CA ALA A 22 3.04 14.16 -13.69
C ALA A 22 1.83 14.67 -12.89
N ALA A 23 1.04 13.73 -12.39
CA ALA A 23 -0.17 14.02 -11.65
C ALA A 23 0.13 14.06 -10.16
N THR A 24 -0.32 15.12 -9.50
CA THR A 24 -0.35 15.21 -8.03
C THR A 24 -1.79 15.03 -7.58
N ILE A 25 -2.01 14.07 -6.70
CA ILE A 25 -3.29 13.79 -6.06
C ILE A 25 -3.09 14.00 -4.56
N ASN A 26 -3.89 14.88 -3.97
CA ASN A 26 -3.89 15.18 -2.54
C ASN A 26 -5.33 15.19 -2.03
N THR A 27 -5.74 14.26 -1.19
CA THR A 27 -7.15 14.20 -0.78
C THR A 27 -7.45 15.10 0.42
N GLY A 28 -6.57 15.12 1.42
CA GLY A 28 -6.54 16.18 2.44
C GLY A 28 -7.01 15.67 3.79
N ASP A 29 -8.02 16.29 4.40
CA ASP A 29 -8.58 15.83 5.69
C ASP A 29 -9.86 15.03 5.43
N GLY A 30 -10.00 13.83 5.99
CA GLY A 30 -11.18 12.99 5.81
C GLY A 30 -10.77 11.55 5.57
N ASN A 31 -11.74 10.62 5.60
CA ASN A 31 -11.46 9.22 5.26
C ASN A 31 -11.65 9.03 3.76
N ASP A 32 -10.55 9.10 3.02
CA ASP A 32 -10.57 9.20 1.57
C ASP A 32 -10.45 7.84 0.87
N ASN A 33 -11.05 7.73 -0.31
CA ASN A 33 -10.98 6.54 -1.14
C ASN A 33 -10.46 6.85 -2.56
N VAL A 34 -9.26 6.37 -2.87
CA VAL A 34 -8.65 6.51 -4.20
C VAL A 34 -8.58 5.15 -4.88
N LYS A 35 -9.07 5.05 -6.13
CA LYS A 35 -8.97 3.85 -6.95
C LYS A 35 -8.15 4.13 -8.20
N LEU A 36 -7.03 3.44 -8.35
CA LEU A 36 -6.15 3.51 -9.50
C LEU A 36 -6.28 2.23 -10.34
N ASN A 37 -7.04 2.33 -11.44
CA ASN A 37 -7.18 1.27 -12.47
C ASN A 37 -6.62 1.69 -13.84
N GLY A 38 -6.32 2.98 -14.03
CA GLY A 38 -5.67 3.54 -15.20
C GLY A 38 -4.17 3.71 -15.03
N GLU A 39 -3.63 4.80 -15.59
CA GLU A 39 -2.19 5.05 -15.64
C GLU A 39 -1.83 6.38 -14.97
N LEU A 40 -0.84 6.32 -14.09
CA LEU A 40 -0.24 7.46 -13.40
C LEU A 40 1.26 7.52 -13.76
N GLN A 41 1.59 8.20 -14.86
CA GLN A 41 2.93 8.16 -15.47
C GLN A 41 3.79 9.36 -15.07
N ASP A 42 5.11 9.18 -15.13
CA ASP A 42 6.07 10.29 -15.10
C ASP A 42 6.14 10.96 -16.48
N THR A 43 6.67 12.19 -16.55
CA THR A 43 6.97 12.85 -17.83
C THR A 43 8.38 12.49 -18.33
N PRO A 44 8.56 12.27 -19.64
CA PRO A 44 9.88 12.05 -20.24
C PRO A 44 10.63 13.37 -20.50
N ASP A 45 10.21 14.47 -19.89
CA ASP A 45 10.82 15.79 -20.09
C ASP A 45 12.12 15.91 -19.29
N TYR A 46 12.94 16.92 -19.58
CA TYR A 46 14.27 17.05 -18.97
C TYR A 46 14.22 17.19 -17.43
N TRP A 47 13.09 17.62 -16.87
CA TRP A 47 12.89 17.76 -15.42
C TRP A 47 12.38 16.46 -14.76
N HIS A 48 12.00 15.46 -15.56
CA HIS A 48 11.50 14.14 -15.13
C HIS A 48 10.45 14.29 -14.03
N SER A 49 9.39 15.07 -14.31
CA SER A 49 8.34 15.31 -13.32
C SER A 49 7.62 14.01 -13.00
N THR A 50 7.56 13.67 -11.72
CA THR A 50 6.96 12.43 -11.26
C THR A 50 5.53 12.65 -10.82
N SER A 51 4.79 11.55 -10.73
CA SER A 51 3.46 11.56 -10.13
C SER A 51 3.49 11.32 -8.61
N SER A 52 2.44 11.70 -7.90
CA SER A 52 2.31 11.46 -6.48
C SER A 52 0.86 11.31 -6.04
N ILE A 53 0.64 10.43 -5.06
CA ILE A 53 -0.60 10.31 -4.29
C ILE A 53 -0.25 10.57 -2.82
N ASP A 54 -0.98 11.47 -2.17
CA ASP A 54 -0.89 11.78 -0.75
C ASP A 54 -2.33 11.81 -0.20
N LEU A 55 -2.70 10.86 0.65
CA LEU A 55 -4.09 10.75 1.12
C LEU A 55 -4.37 11.75 2.26
N GLY A 56 -3.38 12.04 3.08
CA GLY A 56 -3.43 13.16 4.02
C GLY A 56 -3.78 12.70 5.42
N SER A 57 -4.85 13.22 6.02
CA SER A 57 -5.25 12.89 7.39
C SER A 57 -6.60 12.20 7.40
N GLY A 58 -6.68 11.04 8.04
CA GLY A 58 -7.88 10.21 8.10
C GLY A 58 -7.50 8.74 7.97
N ASP A 59 -8.50 7.86 8.05
CA ASP A 59 -8.30 6.44 7.78
C ASP A 59 -8.55 6.18 6.30
N ASP A 60 -7.51 6.33 5.48
CA ASP A 60 -7.64 6.36 4.03
C ASP A 60 -7.53 4.99 3.37
N THR A 61 -7.99 4.89 2.12
CA THR A 61 -7.84 3.69 1.31
C THR A 61 -7.38 4.02 -0.10
N LEU A 62 -6.28 3.39 -0.54
CA LEU A 62 -5.84 3.38 -1.93
C LEU A 62 -5.93 1.98 -2.51
N HIS A 63 -6.78 1.81 -3.53
CA HIS A 63 -6.81 0.60 -4.35
C HIS A 63 -5.94 0.74 -5.60
N ILE A 64 -5.10 -0.25 -5.85
CA ILE A 64 -4.28 -0.37 -7.06
C ILE A 64 -4.69 -1.63 -7.82
N GLY A 65 -5.35 -1.42 -8.95
CA GLY A 65 -5.83 -2.48 -9.82
C GLY A 65 -4.69 -3.23 -10.50
N LYS A 66 -4.94 -4.50 -10.85
CA LYS A 66 -3.95 -5.41 -11.47
C LYS A 66 -3.27 -4.87 -12.74
N ASP A 67 -3.99 -4.04 -13.51
CA ASP A 67 -3.55 -3.46 -14.79
C ASP A 67 -3.10 -2.00 -14.64
N ALA A 68 -3.07 -1.48 -13.41
CA ALA A 68 -2.65 -0.12 -13.16
C ALA A 68 -1.17 0.07 -13.53
N ILE A 69 -0.86 1.20 -14.15
CA ILE A 69 0.51 1.55 -14.52
C ILE A 69 0.94 2.76 -13.71
N MET A 70 2.09 2.64 -13.05
CA MET A 70 2.72 3.74 -12.32
C MET A 70 4.09 4.04 -12.89
N GLY A 71 4.40 5.33 -13.04
CA GLY A 71 5.76 5.79 -13.35
C GLY A 71 6.73 5.35 -12.26
N SER A 72 7.98 5.05 -12.60
CA SER A 72 8.99 4.56 -11.67
C SER A 72 9.38 5.60 -10.60
N GLY A 73 9.09 6.88 -10.85
CA GLY A 73 9.26 7.96 -9.90
C GLY A 73 8.00 8.26 -9.07
N THR A 74 6.89 7.56 -9.31
CA THR A 74 5.63 7.78 -8.58
C THR A 74 5.86 7.57 -7.09
N THR A 75 5.27 8.42 -6.25
CA THR A 75 5.30 8.27 -4.79
C THR A 75 3.89 8.14 -4.22
N ILE A 76 3.73 7.36 -3.17
CA ILE A 76 2.45 7.09 -2.53
C ILE A 76 2.61 7.25 -1.02
N LYS A 77 1.71 8.02 -0.40
CA LYS A 77 1.64 8.19 1.04
C LYS A 77 0.18 8.01 1.49
N GLY A 78 -0.04 7.21 2.53
CA GLY A 78 -1.31 7.23 3.26
C GLY A 78 -1.40 8.55 4.01
N GLY A 79 -0.68 8.64 5.11
CA GLY A 79 -0.46 9.91 5.79
C GLY A 79 -0.61 9.75 7.28
N ALA A 80 -1.54 10.49 7.88
CA ALA A 80 -1.84 10.41 9.29
C ALA A 80 -3.18 9.71 9.51
N GLY A 81 -3.16 8.57 10.20
CA GLY A 81 -4.36 7.80 10.50
C GLY A 81 -4.03 6.31 10.41
N THR A 82 -5.03 5.48 10.12
CA THR A 82 -4.85 4.05 9.86
C THR A 82 -5.18 3.75 8.41
N ASP A 83 -4.16 3.80 7.56
CA ASP A 83 -4.33 3.75 6.11
C ASP A 83 -4.26 2.34 5.55
N THR A 84 -5.06 2.09 4.52
CA THR A 84 -5.15 0.80 3.83
C THR A 84 -4.67 0.93 2.38
N LEU A 85 -3.67 0.14 2.02
CA LEU A 85 -3.24 -0.04 0.64
C LEU A 85 -3.74 -1.40 0.14
N ASP A 86 -4.71 -1.33 -0.77
CA ASP A 86 -5.35 -2.48 -1.40
C ASP A 86 -4.69 -2.77 -2.76
N ILE A 87 -4.14 -3.97 -2.94
CA ILE A 87 -3.35 -4.33 -4.12
C ILE A 87 -3.90 -5.57 -4.82
N ALA A 88 -4.17 -5.42 -6.12
CA ALA A 88 -4.51 -6.53 -7.01
C ALA A 88 -3.38 -6.83 -8.02
N GLY A 89 -2.24 -6.16 -7.92
CA GLY A 89 -1.11 -6.28 -8.85
C GLY A 89 0.25 -5.99 -8.21
N ASN A 90 1.29 -5.97 -9.04
CA ASN A 90 2.65 -5.69 -8.57
C ASN A 90 2.85 -4.21 -8.24
N ILE A 91 3.52 -3.93 -7.13
CA ILE A 91 3.86 -2.59 -6.67
C ILE A 91 5.33 -2.52 -6.24
N ASP A 92 5.97 -1.38 -6.50
CA ASP A 92 7.29 -1.07 -5.94
C ASP A 92 7.10 -0.37 -4.57
N PHE A 93 7.24 -1.13 -3.50
CA PHE A 93 7.08 -0.60 -2.14
C PHE A 93 8.16 0.40 -1.73
N SER A 94 9.26 0.55 -2.48
CA SER A 94 10.26 1.61 -2.20
C SER A 94 9.71 3.02 -2.34
N LYS A 95 8.52 3.16 -2.93
CA LYS A 95 7.81 4.40 -3.17
C LYS A 95 6.59 4.63 -2.27
N VAL A 96 6.30 3.65 -1.42
CA VAL A 96 5.14 3.63 -0.54
C VAL A 96 5.57 4.02 0.87
N ALA A 97 4.69 4.70 1.60
CA ALA A 97 4.86 5.01 3.02
C ALA A 97 3.52 5.36 3.69
N GLY A 98 3.49 5.31 5.01
CA GLY A 98 2.33 5.71 5.80
C GLY A 98 1.15 4.76 5.66
N PHE A 99 1.36 3.45 5.54
CA PHE A 99 0.25 2.48 5.53
C PHE A 99 0.41 1.45 6.66
N GLU A 100 -0.64 1.26 7.44
CA GLU A 100 -0.73 0.27 8.50
C GLU A 100 -1.29 -1.06 8.01
N LYS A 101 -2.05 -1.05 6.90
CA LYS A 101 -2.75 -2.22 6.38
C LYS A 101 -2.45 -2.44 4.91
N LEU A 102 -2.14 -3.68 4.56
CA LEU A 102 -2.24 -4.20 3.21
C LEU A 102 -3.45 -5.11 3.10
N THR A 103 -4.24 -4.93 2.05
CA THR A 103 -5.19 -5.94 1.60
C THR A 103 -4.74 -6.48 0.26
N LEU A 104 -4.68 -7.80 0.16
CA LEU A 104 -4.38 -8.49 -1.08
C LEU A 104 -5.70 -8.86 -1.74
N GLY A 105 -5.93 -8.32 -2.93
CA GLY A 105 -7.00 -8.80 -3.78
C GLY A 105 -8.42 -8.35 -3.43
N GLY A 106 -9.22 -8.42 -4.50
CA GLY A 106 -10.65 -8.22 -4.55
C GLY A 106 -11.25 -9.27 -5.50
N SER A 107 -11.88 -10.28 -4.93
CA SER A 107 -12.72 -11.34 -5.50
C SER A 107 -12.12 -12.40 -6.46
N GLU A 108 -11.07 -12.15 -7.25
CA GLU A 108 -10.56 -13.16 -8.24
C GLU A 108 -9.04 -13.16 -8.51
N ASN A 109 -8.20 -12.46 -7.74
CA ASN A 109 -6.78 -12.33 -8.07
C ASN A 109 -5.91 -12.92 -6.97
N ASN A 110 -5.52 -14.20 -7.11
CA ASN A 110 -4.53 -14.86 -6.25
C ASN A 110 -3.19 -14.09 -6.25
N VAL A 111 -3.06 -13.09 -5.38
CA VAL A 111 -1.88 -12.25 -5.26
C VAL A 111 -0.80 -13.06 -4.58
N THR A 112 0.36 -13.16 -5.23
CA THR A 112 1.57 -13.69 -4.59
C THR A 112 2.52 -12.54 -4.28
N LEU A 113 2.81 -12.34 -3.01
CA LEU A 113 3.64 -11.26 -2.52
C LEU A 113 4.88 -11.81 -1.80
N ASN A 114 6.06 -11.37 -2.24
CA ASN A 114 7.32 -11.66 -1.55
C ASN A 114 7.74 -10.41 -0.79
N LEU A 115 7.42 -10.34 0.50
CA LEU A 115 7.79 -9.18 1.32
C LEU A 115 9.20 -9.31 1.85
N THR A 116 10.01 -8.29 1.60
CA THR A 116 11.28 -8.12 2.29
C THR A 116 11.13 -7.25 3.53
N ILE A 117 12.13 -7.30 4.41
CA ILE A 117 12.23 -6.39 5.56
C ILE A 117 12.17 -4.92 5.12
N ASN A 118 12.81 -4.57 3.99
CA ASN A 118 12.81 -3.21 3.49
C ASN A 118 11.44 -2.77 2.98
N ASP A 119 10.67 -3.68 2.38
CA ASP A 119 9.32 -3.36 1.91
C ASP A 119 8.43 -2.97 3.09
N VAL A 120 8.44 -3.77 4.16
CA VAL A 120 7.67 -3.47 5.38
C VAL A 120 8.10 -2.14 6.02
N LEU A 121 9.41 -1.88 6.09
CA LEU A 121 9.93 -0.60 6.59
C LEU A 121 9.50 0.59 5.72
N ASN A 122 9.44 0.41 4.39
CA ASN A 122 8.99 1.47 3.50
C ASN A 122 7.50 1.72 3.68
N ILE A 123 6.67 0.67 3.61
CA ILE A 123 5.22 0.72 3.77
C ILE A 123 4.84 1.43 5.07
N THR A 124 5.43 1.01 6.19
CA THR A 124 5.11 1.52 7.54
C THR A 124 5.87 2.79 7.92
N ARG A 125 6.59 3.40 6.96
CA ARG A 125 7.41 4.58 7.24
C ARG A 125 6.53 5.77 7.61
N GLY A 126 6.68 6.24 8.85
CA GLY A 126 5.91 7.37 9.38
C GLY A 126 4.77 6.95 10.30
N ASN A 127 4.42 5.67 10.32
CA ASN A 127 3.39 5.12 11.21
C ASN A 127 3.81 5.27 12.67
N LEU A 128 2.83 5.48 13.56
CA LEU A 128 3.07 5.56 15.01
C LEU A 128 3.43 4.19 15.61
N ASN A 129 2.91 3.12 15.00
CA ASN A 129 3.14 1.75 15.38
C ASN A 129 3.94 1.06 14.28
N ASN A 130 4.98 0.32 14.65
CA ASN A 130 5.76 -0.50 13.72
C ASN A 130 5.02 -1.80 13.36
N THR A 131 3.71 -1.72 13.11
CA THR A 131 2.86 -2.89 12.84
C THR A 131 2.26 -2.78 11.46
N LEU A 132 2.48 -3.80 10.64
CA LEU A 132 1.82 -3.97 9.36
C LEU A 132 0.82 -5.13 9.48
N ARG A 133 -0.46 -4.85 9.24
CA ARG A 133 -1.46 -5.91 9.11
C ARG A 133 -1.66 -6.25 7.64
N ILE A 134 -1.74 -7.55 7.35
CA ILE A 134 -1.94 -8.08 6.00
C ILE A 134 -3.16 -8.99 6.03
N ASP A 135 -4.16 -8.60 5.27
CA ASP A 135 -5.37 -9.37 5.01
C ASP A 135 -5.41 -9.78 3.53
N GLY A 136 -6.13 -10.85 3.22
CA GLY A 136 -6.30 -11.36 1.86
C GLY A 136 -7.39 -12.44 1.83
N GLU A 137 -7.66 -12.96 0.64
CA GLU A 137 -8.61 -14.03 0.41
C GLU A 137 -7.94 -15.40 0.18
N ASN A 138 -8.77 -16.44 0.13
CA ASN A 138 -8.31 -17.77 -0.23
C ASN A 138 -7.74 -17.78 -1.67
N GLY A 139 -6.46 -18.08 -1.78
CA GLY A 139 -5.71 -18.06 -3.03
C GLY A 139 -4.52 -17.11 -2.99
N ASP A 140 -4.56 -16.10 -2.11
CA ASP A 140 -3.44 -15.21 -1.86
C ASP A 140 -2.33 -15.90 -1.08
N GLN A 141 -1.12 -15.42 -1.31
CA GLN A 141 0.10 -16.03 -0.83
C GLN A 141 1.14 -14.96 -0.50
N VAL A 142 1.62 -14.97 0.74
CA VAL A 142 2.68 -14.07 1.20
C VAL A 142 3.86 -14.90 1.70
N ASP A 143 5.03 -14.70 1.08
CA ASP A 143 6.27 -15.29 1.55
C ASP A 143 6.76 -14.52 2.77
N MET A 144 6.69 -15.19 3.92
CA MET A 144 7.14 -14.66 5.21
C MET A 144 8.48 -15.27 5.67
N SER A 145 9.20 -15.98 4.78
CA SER A 145 10.45 -16.68 5.11
C SER A 145 11.57 -15.77 5.61
N ALA A 146 11.52 -14.48 5.27
CA ALA A 146 12.45 -13.45 5.73
C ALA A 146 12.22 -12.99 7.18
N PHE A 147 11.13 -13.40 7.82
CA PHE A 147 10.71 -12.89 9.13
C PHE A 147 10.69 -13.98 10.20
N SER A 148 10.88 -13.58 11.46
CA SER A 148 10.82 -14.49 12.60
C SER A 148 9.36 -14.81 12.95
N LYS A 149 8.96 -16.08 12.80
CA LYS A 149 7.61 -16.56 13.11
C LYS A 149 7.33 -16.51 14.60
N GLY A 150 6.23 -15.87 14.98
CA GLY A 150 5.73 -15.75 16.34
C GLY A 150 4.44 -16.54 16.58
N GLY A 151 3.71 -16.13 17.62
CA GLY A 151 2.45 -16.71 18.05
C GLY A 151 1.27 -16.28 17.17
N VAL A 152 0.06 -16.52 17.68
CA VAL A 152 -1.18 -16.00 17.12
C VAL A 152 -1.76 -15.05 18.17
N ASN A 153 -2.09 -13.82 17.77
CA ASN A 153 -2.65 -12.81 18.66
C ASN A 153 -4.13 -13.08 18.98
N SER A 154 -4.74 -12.26 19.84
CA SER A 154 -6.15 -12.40 20.25
C SER A 154 -7.16 -12.20 19.11
N GLU A 155 -6.75 -11.59 18.01
CA GLU A 155 -7.55 -11.37 16.81
C GLU A 155 -7.38 -12.48 15.76
N GLY A 156 -6.59 -13.51 16.09
CA GLY A 156 -6.36 -14.66 15.21
C GLY A 156 -5.34 -14.41 14.10
N TYR A 157 -4.57 -13.32 14.16
CA TYR A 157 -3.45 -13.09 13.23
C TYR A 157 -2.21 -13.79 13.74
N ARG A 158 -1.49 -14.46 12.84
CA ARG A 158 -0.13 -14.91 13.11
C ARG A 158 0.80 -13.71 13.10
N GLU A 159 1.61 -13.61 14.13
CA GLU A 159 2.63 -12.57 14.24
C GLU A 159 3.95 -13.04 13.62
N PHE A 160 4.58 -12.16 12.87
CA PHE A 160 5.97 -12.24 12.47
C PHE A 160 6.69 -11.00 12.95
N SER A 161 8.00 -11.09 13.16
CA SER A 161 8.80 -9.92 13.52
C SER A 161 10.11 -9.89 12.78
N ALA A 162 10.61 -8.68 12.57
CA ALA A 162 11.99 -8.45 12.16
C ALA A 162 12.52 -7.19 12.84
N THR A 163 13.84 -7.13 12.99
CA THR A 163 14.53 -6.00 13.59
C THR A 163 15.48 -5.42 12.57
N SER A 164 15.38 -4.11 12.35
CA SER A 164 16.27 -3.36 11.48
C SER A 164 16.68 -2.06 12.17
N ASN A 165 17.98 -1.75 12.17
CA ASN A 165 18.53 -0.54 12.78
C ASN A 165 18.10 -0.32 14.25
N GLY A 166 17.89 -1.40 15.01
CA GLY A 166 17.48 -1.34 16.42
C GLY A 166 15.97 -1.12 16.65
N ALA A 167 15.18 -0.98 15.58
CA ALA A 167 13.72 -0.97 15.66
C ALA A 167 13.17 -2.36 15.30
N THR A 168 12.29 -2.89 16.14
CA THR A 168 11.51 -4.09 15.84
C THR A 168 10.17 -3.67 15.25
N PHE A 169 9.78 -4.35 14.18
CA PHE A 169 8.46 -4.24 13.60
C PHE A 169 7.77 -5.60 13.59
N THR A 170 6.44 -5.54 13.67
CA THR A 170 5.54 -6.69 13.73
C THR A 170 4.74 -6.74 12.44
N ILE A 171 4.63 -7.92 11.84
CA ILE A 171 3.69 -8.19 10.77
C ILE A 171 2.61 -9.10 11.34
N GLU A 172 1.35 -8.70 11.20
CA GLU A 172 0.19 -9.50 11.55
C GLU A 172 -0.47 -10.00 10.27
N ILE A 173 -0.55 -11.31 10.09
CA ILE A 173 -1.09 -11.90 8.86
C ILE A 173 -1.99 -13.10 9.17
N LYS A 174 -3.07 -13.29 8.41
CA LYS A 174 -3.89 -14.51 8.53
C LYS A 174 -3.08 -15.72 8.09
N ASP A 175 -3.07 -16.79 8.90
CA ASP A 175 -2.23 -17.97 8.65
C ASP A 175 -2.53 -18.65 7.30
N GLU A 176 -3.75 -18.50 6.79
CA GLU A 176 -4.22 -19.10 5.54
C GLU A 176 -3.58 -18.53 4.27
N ILE A 177 -3.07 -17.29 4.32
CA ILE A 177 -2.38 -16.64 3.20
C ILE A 177 -0.86 -16.67 3.35
N VAL A 178 -0.32 -17.33 4.39
CA VAL A 178 1.13 -17.49 4.57
C VAL A 178 1.63 -18.64 3.70
N LEU A 179 2.63 -18.36 2.85
CA LEU A 179 3.32 -19.41 2.12
C LEU A 179 4.06 -20.34 3.09
N HIS A 180 3.70 -21.63 3.07
CA HIS A 180 4.42 -22.67 3.77
C HIS A 180 5.25 -23.48 2.75
N SER A 181 6.58 -23.45 2.93
CA SER A 181 7.54 -24.27 2.18
C SER A 181 7.43 -25.75 2.52
#